data_AF-A0A936U3E7-F1
#
_entry.id   AF-A0A936U3E7-F1
#
_cell.length_a   1.000
_cell.length_b   1.000
_cell.length_c   1.000
_cell.angle_alpha   90.00
_cell.angle_beta   90.00
_cell.angle_gamma   90.00
#
_symmetry.space_group_name_H-M   'P 1'
#
loop_
_entity.id
_entity.type
_entity.pdbx_description
1 polymer ?
#
loop_
_entity_poly.entity_id
_entity_poly.type
_entity_poly.pdbx_seq_one_letter_code
_entity_poly.pdbx_strand_id
1 'polypeptide(L)'
;MISVPADAWPLVVGAADEFGGQDWVNDAPAGEANYRLLGGKLPQADFNALDDRFLRRYFEVVAGRLPHDDAALRQMAEALGLTYRVHFDKRPALPAPHALSERLLAELAEDYSPDLVMIGADRVLGPWADEPISREVRRYAASLAAFIPCMDEGGTAVARWSNLEPPPSVDDRAALRNIQLAPPTLWSVDGDRWTPLLEIAPRRVPTGPVQADFAFLTPCPARFVVARVYRLADESWRAFAPIVLPAAPSVDALRRRLTLELWRVRRVERRTTWDDMLRRRADLVYRLCASAAWRQRTERPCLGSPTPSLSSPC
;
A
#
# COMPACT_ATOMS: atom_id res chain seq x y z
N MET A 1 26.05 -31.11 4.49
CA MET A 1 25.94 -29.78 5.11
C MET A 1 25.56 -28.82 4.00
N ILE A 2 24.33 -28.29 4.01
CA ILE A 2 23.84 -27.36 2.99
C ILE A 2 24.09 -25.96 3.53
N SER A 3 25.06 -25.23 2.97
CA SER A 3 25.22 -23.80 3.20
C SER A 3 24.29 -23.05 2.25
N VAL A 4 23.37 -22.26 2.80
CA VAL A 4 22.61 -21.27 2.03
C VAL A 4 23.42 -19.96 2.07
N PRO A 5 23.77 -19.33 0.94
CA PRO A 5 24.47 -18.05 0.94
C PRO A 5 23.54 -16.93 1.46
N ALA A 6 24.12 -15.97 2.16
CA ALA A 6 23.44 -14.80 2.71
C ALA A 6 23.07 -13.71 1.66
N ASP A 7 23.46 -13.87 0.38
CA ASP A 7 23.60 -12.72 -0.52
C ASP A 7 22.95 -12.90 -1.90
N ALA A 8 21.68 -13.29 -1.97
CA ALA A 8 20.95 -13.31 -3.24
C ALA A 8 19.49 -12.85 -3.09
N TRP A 9 19.32 -11.67 -2.49
CA TRP A 9 18.09 -10.87 -2.67
C TRP A 9 18.15 -10.20 -4.05
N PRO A 10 17.04 -10.03 -4.79
CA PRO A 10 17.08 -9.17 -5.95
C PRO A 10 17.33 -7.72 -5.48
N LEU A 11 18.53 -7.21 -5.77
CA LEU A 11 18.94 -5.80 -5.61
C LEU A 11 18.13 -4.82 -6.47
N VAL A 12 17.19 -5.32 -7.29
CA VAL A 12 16.42 -4.55 -8.25
C VAL A 12 14.94 -4.91 -8.11
N VAL A 13 14.17 -4.07 -7.42
CA VAL A 13 12.71 -4.02 -7.64
C VAL A 13 12.52 -3.35 -8.99
N GLY A 14 12.37 -4.15 -10.05
CA GLY A 14 12.12 -3.58 -11.38
C GLY A 14 10.85 -2.72 -11.35
N ALA A 15 10.93 -1.46 -11.80
CA ALA A 15 9.77 -0.60 -11.93
C ALA A 15 8.64 -1.26 -12.74
N ALA A 16 9.01 -2.01 -13.79
CA ALA A 16 8.10 -2.78 -14.63
C ALA A 16 7.51 -4.05 -13.97
N ASP A 17 8.10 -4.54 -12.87
CA ASP A 17 7.57 -5.70 -12.16
C ASP A 17 6.30 -5.32 -11.43
N GLU A 18 5.15 -5.71 -11.98
CA GLU A 18 3.85 -5.45 -11.39
C GLU A 18 3.66 -6.08 -10.00
N PHE A 19 4.52 -7.03 -9.67
CA PHE A 19 4.53 -7.78 -8.43
C PHE A 19 5.62 -7.32 -7.46
N GLY A 20 6.48 -6.39 -7.88
CA GLY A 20 7.55 -5.83 -7.07
C GLY A 20 7.08 -5.29 -5.71
N GLY A 21 7.95 -5.37 -4.70
CA GLY A 21 7.64 -4.97 -3.33
C GLY A 21 7.00 -6.07 -2.48
N GLN A 22 7.05 -7.34 -2.89
CA GLN A 22 6.61 -8.45 -2.05
C GLN A 22 7.56 -8.78 -0.90
N ASP A 23 8.80 -8.31 -0.92
CA ASP A 23 9.90 -8.92 -0.16
C ASP A 23 9.98 -8.50 1.32
N TRP A 24 9.03 -7.68 1.79
CA TRP A 24 9.15 -6.93 3.05
C TRP A 24 8.10 -7.30 4.09
N VAL A 25 7.23 -8.27 3.78
CA VAL A 25 6.44 -8.91 4.81
C VAL A 25 7.35 -9.95 5.44
N ASN A 26 7.59 -9.83 6.75
CA ASN A 26 8.20 -10.93 7.49
C ASN A 26 7.28 -12.14 7.37
N ASP A 27 7.63 -13.06 6.48
CA ASP A 27 6.85 -14.25 6.15
C ASP A 27 7.06 -15.39 7.15
N ALA A 28 7.86 -15.18 8.20
CA ALA A 28 8.00 -16.13 9.28
C ALA A 28 6.60 -16.50 9.79
N PRO A 29 6.25 -17.80 9.81
CA PRO A 29 4.93 -18.23 10.20
C PRO A 29 4.60 -17.69 11.59
N ALA A 30 3.34 -17.36 11.84
CA ALA A 30 2.94 -17.03 13.21
C ALA A 30 3.35 -18.19 14.13
N GLY A 31 3.88 -17.86 15.31
CA GLY A 31 4.13 -18.88 16.32
C GLY A 31 2.86 -19.70 16.57
N GLU A 32 3.04 -20.99 16.91
CA GLU A 32 1.95 -21.95 17.14
C GLU A 32 0.81 -21.37 18.00
N ALA A 33 1.16 -20.55 18.99
CA ALA A 33 0.21 -19.84 19.84
C ALA A 33 -0.85 -19.05 19.06
N ASN A 34 -0.48 -18.32 18.01
CA ASN A 34 -1.44 -17.55 17.22
C ASN A 34 -2.33 -18.47 16.35
N TYR A 35 -1.74 -19.53 15.79
CA TYR A 35 -2.48 -20.54 15.04
C TYR A 35 -3.57 -21.20 15.90
N ARG A 36 -3.20 -21.66 17.09
CA ARG A 36 -4.08 -22.36 18.04
C ARG A 36 -5.14 -21.45 18.63
N LEU A 37 -4.79 -20.21 18.99
CA LEU A 37 -5.70 -19.27 19.66
C LEU A 37 -6.97 -18.96 18.85
N LEU A 38 -6.93 -19.13 17.53
CA LEU A 38 -8.08 -18.92 16.64
C LEU A 38 -8.61 -20.23 16.03
N GLY A 39 -8.44 -21.34 16.73
CA GLY A 39 -9.06 -22.62 16.38
C GLY A 39 -8.31 -23.41 15.31
N GLY A 40 -7.00 -23.19 15.15
CA GLY A 40 -6.15 -24.01 14.30
C GLY A 40 -6.18 -25.49 14.71
N LYS A 41 -6.53 -26.37 13.76
CA LYS A 41 -6.78 -27.81 14.02
C LYS A 41 -5.63 -28.71 13.58
N LEU A 42 -4.77 -28.28 12.68
CA LEU A 42 -3.69 -29.09 12.14
C LEU A 42 -2.62 -29.36 13.20
N PRO A 43 -1.97 -30.53 13.19
CA PRO A 43 -0.67 -30.70 13.84
C PRO A 43 0.34 -29.65 13.35
N GLN A 44 1.30 -29.25 14.20
CA GLN A 44 2.24 -28.17 13.86
C GLN A 44 3.07 -28.47 12.60
N ALA A 45 3.52 -29.71 12.45
CA ALA A 45 4.27 -30.14 11.27
C ALA A 45 3.44 -30.01 9.97
N ASP A 46 2.17 -30.43 10.02
CA ASP A 46 1.26 -30.34 8.87
C ASP A 46 0.90 -28.89 8.56
N PHE A 47 0.73 -28.05 9.60
CA PHE A 47 0.54 -26.62 9.45
C PHE A 47 1.73 -25.98 8.73
N ASN A 48 2.95 -26.20 9.21
CA ASN A 48 4.16 -25.65 8.59
C ASN A 48 4.30 -26.11 7.12
N ALA A 49 4.11 -27.40 6.85
CA ALA A 49 4.20 -27.94 5.50
C ALA A 49 3.11 -27.39 4.55
N LEU A 50 1.90 -27.15 5.05
CA LEU A 50 0.83 -26.53 4.28
C LEU A 50 1.10 -25.03 4.05
N ASP A 51 1.59 -24.34 5.07
CA ASP A 51 1.93 -22.92 5.04
C ASP A 51 3.08 -22.60 4.07
N ASP A 52 4.10 -23.47 4.02
CA ASP A 52 5.19 -23.40 3.05
C ASP A 52 4.69 -23.61 1.60
N ARG A 53 3.79 -24.58 1.40
CA ARG A 53 3.16 -24.82 0.09
C ARG A 53 2.30 -23.63 -0.32
N PHE A 54 1.57 -23.05 0.62
CA PHE A 54 0.78 -21.84 0.39
C PHE A 54 1.67 -20.69 -0.07
N LEU A 55 2.80 -20.39 0.58
CA LEU A 55 3.70 -19.31 0.13
C LEU A 55 4.21 -19.55 -1.28
N ARG A 56 4.76 -20.74 -1.54
CA ARG A 56 5.32 -21.05 -2.87
C ARG A 56 4.27 -20.81 -3.94
N ARG A 57 3.05 -21.29 -3.72
CA ARG A 57 1.96 -21.13 -4.69
C ARG A 57 1.41 -19.71 -4.77
N TYR A 58 1.35 -18.99 -3.64
CA TYR A 58 1.05 -17.56 -3.62
C TYR A 58 2.05 -16.79 -4.50
N PHE A 59 3.35 -17.06 -4.38
CA PHE A 59 4.37 -16.41 -5.20
C PHE A 59 4.33 -16.83 -6.67
N GLU A 60 3.85 -18.03 -6.99
CA GLU A 60 3.58 -18.42 -8.38
C GLU A 60 2.38 -17.66 -8.98
N VAL A 61 1.30 -17.48 -8.22
CA VAL A 61 0.15 -16.65 -8.63
C VAL A 61 0.56 -15.20 -8.77
N VAL A 62 1.29 -14.69 -7.77
CA VAL A 62 1.83 -13.33 -7.80
C VAL A 62 2.78 -13.21 -8.98
N ALA A 63 3.69 -14.11 -9.28
CA ALA A 63 4.56 -13.99 -10.47
C ALA A 63 3.84 -14.17 -11.83
N GLY A 64 2.51 -14.29 -11.86
CA GLY A 64 1.73 -14.54 -13.09
C GLY A 64 1.93 -15.93 -13.70
N ARG A 65 2.62 -16.85 -13.00
CA ARG A 65 2.84 -18.25 -13.46
C ARG A 65 1.60 -19.12 -13.25
N LEU A 66 0.71 -18.71 -12.37
CA LEU A 66 -0.58 -19.34 -12.10
C LEU A 66 -1.71 -18.30 -12.19
N PRO A 67 -2.94 -18.73 -12.49
CA PRO A 67 -4.08 -17.83 -12.54
C PRO A 67 -4.40 -17.24 -11.16
N HIS A 68 -4.94 -16.03 -11.14
CA HIS A 68 -5.26 -15.31 -9.90
C HIS A 68 -6.30 -16.07 -9.04
N ASP A 69 -7.21 -16.80 -9.66
CA ASP A 69 -8.25 -17.59 -9.02
C ASP A 69 -7.86 -19.07 -8.83
N ASP A 70 -6.56 -19.36 -8.73
CA ASP A 70 -6.03 -20.71 -8.50
C ASP A 70 -6.75 -21.42 -7.34
N ALA A 71 -7.51 -22.47 -7.69
CA ALA A 71 -8.36 -23.20 -6.75
C ALA A 71 -7.54 -23.88 -5.64
N ALA A 72 -6.33 -24.35 -5.95
CA ALA A 72 -5.48 -25.02 -4.98
C ALA A 72 -4.97 -24.05 -3.91
N LEU A 73 -4.57 -22.83 -4.30
CA LEU A 73 -4.19 -21.77 -3.36
C LEU A 73 -5.36 -21.43 -2.42
N ARG A 74 -6.57 -21.32 -2.96
CA ARG A 74 -7.78 -21.08 -2.16
C ARG A 74 -8.06 -22.22 -1.18
N GLN A 75 -7.97 -23.48 -1.62
CA GLN A 75 -8.14 -24.64 -0.74
C GLN A 75 -7.08 -24.67 0.38
N MET A 76 -5.82 -24.33 0.07
CA MET A 76 -4.77 -24.19 1.08
C MET A 76 -5.10 -23.06 2.06
N ALA A 77 -5.56 -21.91 1.59
CA ALA A 77 -5.98 -20.79 2.43
C ALA A 77 -7.14 -21.18 3.35
N GLU A 78 -8.12 -21.93 2.86
CA GLU A 78 -9.26 -22.45 3.61
C GLU A 78 -8.81 -23.45 4.68
N ALA A 79 -7.94 -24.39 4.34
CA ALA A 79 -7.38 -25.36 5.27
C ALA A 79 -6.50 -24.70 6.36
N LEU A 80 -5.80 -23.62 6.01
CA LEU A 80 -5.10 -22.77 6.96
C LEU A 80 -6.06 -21.86 7.75
N GLY A 81 -7.33 -21.72 7.38
CA GLY A 81 -8.29 -20.85 8.05
C GLY A 81 -8.03 -19.35 7.83
N LEU A 82 -7.52 -18.97 6.66
CA LEU A 82 -7.20 -17.58 6.29
C LEU A 82 -8.38 -16.85 5.61
N THR A 83 -9.35 -17.61 5.12
CA THR A 83 -10.47 -17.15 4.26
C THR A 83 -11.72 -16.71 5.01
N TYR A 84 -11.67 -16.59 6.34
CA TYR A 84 -12.82 -16.16 7.11
C TYR A 84 -13.25 -14.72 6.74
N ARG A 85 -14.52 -14.39 7.03
CA ARG A 85 -15.17 -13.14 6.61
C ARG A 85 -14.32 -11.91 6.88
N VAL A 86 -14.21 -11.05 5.88
CA VAL A 86 -13.58 -9.73 6.00
C VAL A 86 -14.30 -8.91 7.06
N HIS A 87 -13.54 -8.34 8.00
CA HIS A 87 -14.05 -7.41 8.98
C HIS A 87 -13.14 -6.18 9.02
N PHE A 88 -13.73 -5.08 9.46
CA PHE A 88 -13.11 -3.76 9.46
C PHE A 88 -12.63 -3.38 10.86
N ASP A 89 -11.63 -2.51 10.89
CA ASP A 89 -11.05 -1.99 12.13
C ASP A 89 -12.10 -1.26 12.98
N LYS A 90 -12.24 -1.68 14.25
CA LYS A 90 -13.20 -1.14 15.23
C LYS A 90 -12.67 0.05 16.03
N ARG A 91 -11.37 0.37 15.94
CA ARG A 91 -10.78 1.50 16.66
C ARG A 91 -11.45 2.82 16.25
N PRO A 92 -11.69 3.75 17.20
CA PRO A 92 -12.30 5.04 16.90
C PRO A 92 -11.43 5.85 15.92
N ALA A 93 -12.08 6.62 15.06
CA ALA A 93 -11.44 7.61 14.21
C ALA A 93 -11.32 8.93 14.99
N LEU A 94 -10.37 8.97 15.93
CA LEU A 94 -10.07 10.20 16.65
C LEU A 94 -9.56 11.26 15.67
N PRO A 95 -9.86 12.55 15.90
CA PRO A 95 -9.30 13.61 15.08
C PRO A 95 -7.81 13.81 15.38
N ALA A 96 -7.05 14.23 14.36
CA ALA A 96 -5.68 14.68 14.50
C ALA A 96 -5.65 16.14 15.00
N PRO A 97 -4.77 16.52 15.94
CA PRO A 97 -4.68 17.90 16.42
C PRO A 97 -4.37 18.91 15.30
N HIS A 98 -3.53 18.52 14.34
CA HIS A 98 -3.18 19.30 13.16
C HIS A 98 -2.74 18.37 12.01
N ALA A 99 -2.52 18.93 10.83
CA ALA A 99 -1.98 18.19 9.69
C ALA A 99 -0.45 18.20 9.69
N LEU A 100 0.18 17.03 9.50
CA LEU A 100 1.62 16.94 9.26
C LEU A 100 1.90 17.11 7.76
N SER A 101 2.98 17.83 7.43
CA SER A 101 3.39 17.98 6.04
C SER A 101 3.99 16.69 5.47
N GLU A 102 3.73 16.41 4.20
CA GLU A 102 4.38 15.31 3.47
C GLU A 102 5.89 15.52 3.37
N ARG A 103 6.34 16.77 3.42
CA ARG A 103 7.77 17.12 3.47
C ARG A 103 8.43 16.55 4.73
N LEU A 104 7.85 16.82 5.90
CA LEU A 104 8.35 16.29 7.17
C LEU A 104 8.45 14.76 7.10
N LEU A 105 7.40 14.07 6.63
CA LEU A 105 7.41 12.62 6.55
C LEU A 105 8.41 12.07 5.52
N ALA A 106 8.68 12.79 4.44
CA ALA A 106 9.74 12.43 3.51
C ALA A 106 11.14 12.60 4.15
N GLU A 107 11.37 13.68 4.90
CA GLU A 107 12.61 13.91 5.66
C GLU A 107 12.81 12.80 6.71
N LEU A 108 11.75 12.38 7.42
CA LEU A 108 11.83 11.23 8.34
C LEU A 108 12.20 9.93 7.63
N ALA A 109 11.65 9.69 6.44
CA ALA A 109 12.02 8.51 5.66
C ALA A 109 13.50 8.54 5.25
N GLU A 110 14.03 9.71 4.87
CA GLU A 110 15.43 9.89 4.50
C GLU A 110 16.36 9.66 5.69
N ASP A 111 16.04 10.25 6.84
CA ASP A 111 16.88 10.18 8.05
C ASP A 111 16.92 8.78 8.68
N TYR A 112 15.77 8.08 8.70
CA TYR A 112 15.61 6.83 9.46
C TYR A 112 15.43 5.60 8.57
N SER A 113 15.33 5.76 7.26
CA SER A 113 15.08 4.66 6.31
C SER A 113 15.70 4.96 4.93
N PRO A 114 17.00 5.31 4.85
CA PRO A 114 17.62 5.77 3.61
C PRO A 114 17.47 4.76 2.46
N ASP A 115 17.58 3.46 2.75
CA ASP A 115 17.41 2.41 1.74
C ASP A 115 16.01 2.41 1.11
N LEU A 116 14.98 2.69 1.92
CA LEU A 116 13.61 2.79 1.45
C LEU A 116 13.36 4.04 0.62
N VAL A 117 14.12 5.13 0.83
CA VAL A 117 14.04 6.30 -0.03
C VAL A 117 14.62 6.00 -1.41
N MET A 118 15.73 5.24 -1.46
CA MET A 118 16.37 4.85 -2.72
C MET A 118 15.46 4.02 -3.63
N ILE A 119 14.61 3.15 -3.06
CA ILE A 119 13.68 2.31 -3.82
C ILE A 119 12.21 2.78 -3.72
N GLY A 120 11.95 3.88 -3.01
CA GLY A 120 10.60 4.28 -2.61
C GLY A 120 9.72 4.62 -3.81
N ALA A 121 10.31 5.29 -4.82
CA ALA A 121 9.64 5.60 -6.07
C ALA A 121 9.25 4.30 -6.81
N ASP A 122 10.19 3.40 -7.06
CA ASP A 122 9.92 2.11 -7.71
C ASP A 122 8.85 1.36 -6.96
N ARG A 123 8.95 1.30 -5.64
CA ARG A 123 8.05 0.55 -4.78
C ARG A 123 6.61 1.06 -4.83
N VAL A 124 6.42 2.37 -4.70
CA VAL A 124 5.10 3.01 -4.56
C VAL A 124 4.47 3.33 -5.92
N LEU A 125 5.29 3.70 -6.90
CA LEU A 125 4.81 4.20 -8.20
C LEU A 125 4.88 3.14 -9.30
N GLY A 126 5.64 2.06 -9.09
CA GLY A 126 5.82 0.99 -10.07
C GLY A 126 6.43 1.54 -11.36
N PRO A 127 5.86 1.25 -12.55
CA PRO A 127 6.43 1.68 -13.83
C PRO A 127 6.56 3.20 -13.99
N TRP A 128 5.80 3.99 -13.24
CA TRP A 128 5.92 5.45 -13.26
C TRP A 128 7.22 5.97 -12.66
N ALA A 129 7.97 5.15 -11.91
CA ALA A 129 9.25 5.56 -11.33
C ALA A 129 10.31 5.89 -12.39
N ASP A 130 10.25 5.19 -13.53
CA ASP A 130 11.14 5.35 -14.69
C ASP A 130 10.79 6.59 -15.55
N GLU A 131 9.66 7.21 -15.29
CA GLU A 131 9.17 8.34 -16.07
C GLU A 131 9.64 9.69 -15.53
N PRO A 132 9.60 10.74 -16.37
CA PRO A 132 9.74 12.11 -15.90
C PRO A 132 8.51 12.53 -15.07
N ILE A 133 8.47 12.13 -13.80
CA ILE A 133 7.48 12.54 -12.81
C ILE A 133 7.94 13.77 -12.01
N SER A 134 6.98 14.55 -11.51
CA SER A 134 7.27 15.77 -10.75
C SER A 134 7.97 15.46 -9.41
N ARG A 135 8.71 16.45 -8.88
CA ARG A 135 9.33 16.36 -7.54
C ARG A 135 8.31 16.10 -6.44
N GLU A 136 7.09 16.59 -6.62
CA GLU A 136 6.00 16.41 -5.67
C GLU A 136 5.53 14.95 -5.60
N VAL A 137 5.36 14.28 -6.74
CA VAL A 137 5.04 12.84 -6.77
C VAL A 137 6.14 12.03 -6.08
N ARG A 138 7.41 12.34 -6.35
CA ARG A 138 8.56 11.68 -5.70
C ARG A 138 8.57 11.90 -4.18
N ARG A 139 8.29 13.13 -3.73
CA ARG A 139 8.14 13.46 -2.31
C ARG A 139 7.00 12.66 -1.66
N TYR A 140 5.88 12.47 -2.34
CA TYR A 140 4.77 11.68 -1.78
C TYR A 140 5.13 10.21 -1.67
N ALA A 141 5.80 9.64 -2.67
CA ALA A 141 6.35 8.29 -2.58
C ALA A 141 7.33 8.15 -1.40
N ALA A 142 8.25 9.11 -1.21
CA ALA A 142 9.16 9.14 -0.07
C ALA A 142 8.41 9.26 1.28
N SER A 143 7.40 10.12 1.36
CA SER A 143 6.60 10.27 2.59
C SER A 143 5.84 8.99 2.97
N LEU A 144 5.43 8.18 1.97
CA LEU A 144 4.81 6.88 2.20
C LEU A 144 5.81 5.84 2.71
N ALA A 145 7.07 5.94 2.27
CA ALA A 145 8.16 5.08 2.72
C ALA A 145 8.40 5.19 4.24
N ALA A 146 8.07 6.34 4.84
CA ALA A 146 8.15 6.55 6.28
C ALA A 146 7.32 5.52 7.10
N PHE A 147 6.26 4.96 6.50
CA PHE A 147 5.36 3.98 7.12
C PHE A 147 5.70 2.53 6.76
N ILE A 148 6.70 2.30 5.93
CA ILE A 148 7.12 0.96 5.51
C ILE A 148 8.19 0.47 6.49
N PRO A 149 8.11 -0.76 7.01
CA PRO A 149 9.14 -1.29 7.88
C PRO A 149 10.50 -1.36 7.16
N CYS A 150 11.60 -0.99 7.82
CA CYS A 150 12.96 -1.26 7.38
C CYS A 150 13.33 -2.73 7.54
N MET A 151 14.12 -3.28 6.61
CA MET A 151 14.61 -4.65 6.68
C MET A 151 15.52 -4.89 7.90
N ASP A 152 16.47 -3.99 8.14
CA ASP A 152 17.61 -4.31 9.00
C ASP A 152 17.38 -4.08 10.50
N GLU A 153 16.48 -3.16 10.87
CA GLU A 153 16.30 -2.76 12.28
C GLU A 153 14.90 -3.02 12.84
N GLY A 154 14.02 -3.69 12.09
CA GLY A 154 12.70 -4.10 12.58
C GLY A 154 11.82 -2.93 13.04
N GLY A 155 11.38 -2.07 12.11
CA GLY A 155 10.48 -0.96 12.42
C GLY A 155 10.40 0.07 11.30
N THR A 156 9.45 1.00 11.39
CA THR A 156 9.24 2.06 10.39
C THR A 156 9.96 3.36 10.80
N ALA A 157 10.36 4.23 9.86
CA ALA A 157 10.92 5.57 10.17
C ALA A 157 10.09 6.33 11.23
N VAL A 158 8.77 6.34 11.03
CA VAL A 158 7.81 7.00 11.94
C VAL A 158 7.83 6.45 13.36
N ALA A 159 8.13 5.16 13.53
CA ALA A 159 8.23 4.53 14.85
C ALA A 159 9.56 4.92 15.53
N ARG A 160 10.66 4.98 14.78
CA ARG A 160 11.96 5.44 15.30
C ARG A 160 11.89 6.90 15.72
N TRP A 161 11.35 7.76 14.87
CA TRP A 161 11.13 9.17 15.17
C TRP A 161 10.25 9.39 16.41
N SER A 162 9.20 8.59 16.58
CA SER A 162 8.32 8.68 17.76
C SER A 162 9.00 8.33 19.09
N ASN A 163 10.15 7.64 19.04
CA ASN A 163 10.92 7.14 20.18
C ASN A 163 12.24 7.90 20.41
N LEU A 164 12.43 9.06 19.77
CA LEU A 164 13.63 9.89 19.98
C LEU A 164 13.73 10.43 21.42
N GLU A 165 14.95 10.86 21.76
CA GLU A 165 15.25 11.59 22.98
C GLU A 165 15.88 12.96 22.62
N PRO A 166 15.22 14.09 22.94
CA PRO A 166 13.89 14.20 23.53
C PRO A 166 12.77 13.74 22.57
N PRO A 167 11.62 13.25 23.09
CA PRO A 167 10.54 12.79 22.24
C PRO A 167 9.90 13.96 21.50
N PRO A 168 9.37 13.74 20.28
CA PRO A 168 8.54 14.73 19.60
C PRO A 168 7.32 15.13 20.43
N SER A 169 6.71 16.26 20.07
CA SER A 169 5.55 16.76 20.79
C SER A 169 4.41 15.73 20.83
N VAL A 170 3.58 15.81 21.88
CA VAL A 170 2.41 14.93 22.00
C VAL A 170 1.46 15.11 20.81
N ASP A 171 1.30 16.34 20.35
CA ASP A 171 0.41 16.68 19.23
C ASP A 171 0.91 16.10 17.90
N ASP A 172 2.21 16.19 17.61
CA ASP A 172 2.75 15.63 16.37
C ASP A 172 2.64 14.10 16.37
N ARG A 173 2.93 13.45 17.51
CA ARG A 173 2.76 11.99 17.65
C ARG A 173 1.29 11.58 17.50
N ALA A 174 0.36 12.38 18.02
CA ALA A 174 -1.07 12.15 17.86
C ALA A 174 -1.52 12.34 16.39
N ALA A 175 -1.03 13.37 15.70
CA ALA A 175 -1.29 13.61 14.29
C ALA A 175 -0.75 12.46 13.42
N LEU A 176 0.49 12.03 13.68
CA LEU A 176 1.13 10.92 12.99
C LEU A 176 0.37 9.60 13.19
N ARG A 177 -0.03 9.30 14.43
CA ARG A 177 -0.84 8.11 14.73
C ARG A 177 -2.16 8.10 13.95
N ASN A 178 -2.78 9.25 13.74
CA ASN A 178 -4.00 9.35 12.95
C ASN A 178 -3.76 9.07 11.47
N ILE A 179 -2.67 9.57 10.89
CA ILE A 179 -2.26 9.22 9.51
C ILE A 179 -1.97 7.71 9.42
N GLN A 180 -1.24 7.14 10.38
CA GLN A 180 -0.96 5.70 10.44
C GLN A 180 -2.24 4.88 10.44
N LEU A 181 -3.23 5.27 11.24
CA LEU A 181 -4.51 4.56 11.40
C LEU A 181 -5.46 4.75 10.21
N ALA A 182 -5.25 5.75 9.35
CA ALA A 182 -6.03 5.93 8.14
C ALA A 182 -5.57 4.93 7.06
N PRO A 183 -6.43 3.99 6.61
CA PRO A 183 -6.05 3.06 5.55
C PRO A 183 -5.91 3.83 4.22
N PRO A 184 -4.86 3.55 3.42
CA PRO A 184 -4.81 4.03 2.05
C PRO A 184 -5.90 3.34 1.22
N THR A 185 -6.59 4.12 0.42
CA THR A 185 -7.62 3.59 -0.49
C THR A 185 -7.63 4.38 -1.78
N LEU A 186 -8.27 3.78 -2.79
CA LEU A 186 -8.59 4.44 -4.04
C LEU A 186 -9.92 5.19 -3.86
N TRP A 187 -9.94 6.46 -4.24
CA TRP A 187 -11.08 7.36 -4.14
C TRP A 187 -11.56 7.76 -5.53
N SER A 188 -12.87 7.82 -5.69
CA SER A 188 -13.53 8.60 -6.73
C SER A 188 -13.84 9.98 -6.16
N VAL A 189 -13.52 11.03 -6.91
CA VAL A 189 -13.69 12.42 -6.49
C VAL A 189 -14.64 13.13 -7.45
N ASP A 190 -15.68 13.73 -6.89
CA ASP A 190 -16.69 14.52 -7.59
C ASP A 190 -16.94 15.83 -6.81
N GLY A 191 -16.27 16.91 -7.23
CA GLY A 191 -16.19 18.14 -6.45
C GLY A 191 -15.59 17.88 -5.06
N ASP A 192 -16.33 18.27 -4.01
CA ASP A 192 -15.92 18.07 -2.61
C ASP A 192 -16.21 16.65 -2.10
N ARG A 193 -16.90 15.81 -2.88
CA ARG A 193 -17.32 14.48 -2.45
C ARG A 193 -16.29 13.42 -2.81
N TRP A 194 -15.73 12.79 -1.78
CA TRP A 194 -14.79 11.67 -1.91
C TRP A 194 -15.48 10.35 -1.56
N THR A 195 -15.55 9.43 -2.52
CA THR A 195 -16.17 8.12 -2.34
C THR A 195 -15.12 7.02 -2.45
N PRO A 196 -14.95 6.14 -1.44
CA PRO A 196 -13.95 5.08 -1.51
C PRO A 196 -14.40 4.00 -2.50
N LEU A 197 -13.50 3.59 -3.38
CA LEU A 197 -13.72 2.50 -4.34
C LEU A 197 -13.28 1.14 -3.77
N LEU A 198 -12.32 1.13 -2.83
CA LEU A 198 -12.05 -0.03 -1.99
C LEU A 198 -12.75 0.13 -0.64
N GLU A 199 -13.28 -0.96 -0.11
CA GLU A 199 -14.01 -0.95 1.16
C GLU A 199 -13.08 -0.52 2.30
N ILE A 200 -13.58 0.33 3.18
CA ILE A 200 -12.91 0.75 4.43
C ILE A 200 -13.96 0.80 5.53
N ALA A 201 -13.54 0.85 6.80
CA ALA A 201 -14.49 1.02 7.89
C ALA A 201 -15.39 2.26 7.65
N PRO A 202 -16.73 2.17 7.78
CA PRO A 202 -17.63 3.30 7.48
C PRO A 202 -17.30 4.60 8.21
N ARG A 203 -16.80 4.50 9.45
CA ARG A 203 -16.34 5.64 10.27
C ARG A 203 -15.11 6.38 9.72
N ARG A 204 -14.44 5.83 8.71
CA ARG A 204 -13.27 6.41 8.04
C ARG A 204 -13.64 7.06 6.71
N VAL A 205 -14.91 6.99 6.30
CA VAL A 205 -15.40 7.66 5.10
C VAL A 205 -15.63 9.13 5.44
N PRO A 206 -15.07 10.07 4.66
CA PRO A 206 -15.27 11.49 4.89
C PRO A 206 -16.74 11.88 4.69
N THR A 207 -17.27 12.67 5.62
CA THR A 207 -18.64 13.20 5.56
C THR A 207 -18.71 14.64 5.07
N GLY A 208 -17.56 15.27 4.81
CA GLY A 208 -17.44 16.64 4.34
C GLY A 208 -16.27 16.81 3.37
N PRO A 209 -15.96 18.05 2.98
CA PRO A 209 -14.88 18.35 2.04
C PRO A 209 -13.53 17.81 2.53
N VAL A 210 -12.75 17.28 1.60
CA VAL A 210 -11.38 16.79 1.86
C VAL A 210 -10.39 17.79 1.30
N GLN A 211 -9.59 18.37 2.18
CA GLN A 211 -8.44 19.20 1.81
C GLN A 211 -7.34 18.28 1.26
N ALA A 212 -6.82 18.58 0.08
CA ALA A 212 -5.80 17.78 -0.57
C ALA A 212 -4.88 18.66 -1.42
N ASP A 213 -3.57 18.45 -1.27
CA ASP A 213 -2.57 19.05 -2.14
C ASP A 213 -2.21 17.96 -3.17
N PHE A 214 -2.81 18.02 -4.37
CA PHE A 214 -2.74 16.90 -5.31
C PHE A 214 -1.39 16.78 -6.02
N ALA A 215 -0.85 15.56 -6.06
CA ALA A 215 0.25 15.20 -6.96
C ALA A 215 -0.27 14.47 -8.19
N PHE A 216 0.14 14.89 -9.39
CA PHE A 216 -0.35 14.31 -10.64
C PHE A 216 0.73 13.45 -11.30
N LEU A 217 0.42 12.18 -11.60
CA LEU A 217 1.30 11.33 -12.43
C LEU A 217 1.39 11.88 -13.87
N THR A 218 0.32 12.49 -14.35
CA THR A 218 0.22 13.19 -15.63
C THR A 218 -0.87 14.26 -15.51
N PRO A 219 -0.83 15.37 -16.27
CA PRO A 219 -1.90 16.37 -16.27
C PRO A 219 -3.26 15.73 -16.62
N CYS A 220 -4.18 15.70 -15.65
CA CYS A 220 -5.53 15.15 -15.82
C CYS A 220 -6.46 15.69 -14.72
N PRO A 221 -7.79 15.65 -14.90
CA PRO A 221 -8.73 15.96 -13.83
C PRO A 221 -8.56 15.00 -12.65
N ALA A 222 -8.64 15.52 -11.42
CA ALA A 222 -8.48 14.74 -10.18
C ALA A 222 -9.68 13.84 -9.86
N ARG A 223 -10.13 13.01 -10.80
CA ARG A 223 -11.29 12.11 -10.65
C ARG A 223 -10.99 10.87 -9.84
N PHE A 224 -9.75 10.37 -9.93
CA PHE A 224 -9.30 9.17 -9.24
C PHE A 224 -8.04 9.48 -8.46
N VAL A 225 -8.06 9.22 -7.16
CA VAL A 225 -6.97 9.56 -6.25
C VAL A 225 -6.69 8.38 -5.36
N VAL A 226 -5.44 7.99 -5.22
CA VAL A 226 -5.03 7.09 -4.13
C VAL A 226 -4.46 7.94 -2.99
N ALA A 227 -5.02 7.79 -1.79
CA ALA A 227 -4.70 8.62 -0.64
C ALA A 227 -5.05 7.92 0.68
N ARG A 228 -4.43 8.38 1.78
CA ARG A 228 -4.99 8.19 3.12
C ARG A 228 -5.84 9.41 3.47
N VAL A 229 -7.03 9.21 4.03
CA VAL A 229 -7.92 10.31 4.44
C VAL A 229 -8.21 10.21 5.93
N TYR A 230 -8.02 11.31 6.66
CA TYR A 230 -8.18 11.38 8.10
C TYR A 230 -8.84 12.70 8.52
N ARG A 231 -9.40 12.72 9.72
CA ARG A 231 -10.14 13.85 10.28
C ARG A 231 -9.23 14.72 11.15
N LEU A 232 -9.37 16.03 11.08
CA LEU A 232 -8.70 17.01 11.92
C LEU A 232 -9.59 17.43 13.11
N ALA A 233 -9.00 18.11 14.10
CA ALA A 233 -9.69 18.56 15.32
C ALA A 233 -10.80 19.60 15.06
N ASP A 234 -10.73 20.32 13.94
CA ASP A 234 -11.78 21.23 13.47
C ASP A 234 -12.89 20.50 12.68
N GLU A 235 -12.92 19.17 12.72
CA GLU A 235 -13.84 18.27 12.00
C GLU A 235 -13.68 18.29 10.46
N SER A 236 -12.71 19.02 9.93
CA SER A 236 -12.36 18.95 8.51
C SER A 236 -11.62 17.66 8.17
N TRP A 237 -11.58 17.30 6.89
CA TRP A 237 -10.87 16.12 6.40
C TRP A 237 -9.64 16.52 5.61
N ARG A 238 -8.56 15.76 5.78
CA ARG A 238 -7.30 15.94 5.06
C ARG A 238 -6.88 14.66 4.37
N ALA A 239 -6.43 14.78 3.12
CA ALA A 239 -5.76 13.71 2.40
C ALA A 239 -4.25 13.81 2.64
N PHE A 240 -3.63 12.66 2.93
CA PHE A 240 -2.18 12.49 3.02
C PHE A 240 -1.67 11.72 1.80
N ALA A 241 -0.61 12.26 1.19
CA ALA A 241 0.01 11.76 -0.03
C ALA A 241 -0.98 11.48 -1.19
N PRO A 242 -1.90 12.41 -1.54
CA PRO A 242 -2.90 12.16 -2.58
C PRO A 242 -2.27 12.17 -3.98
N ILE A 243 -2.18 10.99 -4.59
CA ILE A 243 -1.70 10.82 -5.97
C ILE A 243 -2.89 10.65 -6.92
N VAL A 244 -3.00 11.59 -7.87
CA VAL A 244 -4.01 11.59 -8.92
C VAL A 244 -3.61 10.63 -10.03
N LEU A 245 -4.57 9.79 -10.43
CA LEU A 245 -4.43 8.78 -11.47
C LEU A 245 -5.15 9.23 -12.75
N PRO A 246 -4.55 9.07 -13.94
CA PRO A 246 -5.20 9.44 -15.20
C PRO A 246 -6.44 8.62 -15.53
N ALA A 247 -6.58 7.44 -14.94
CA ALA A 247 -7.71 6.56 -15.18
C ALA A 247 -7.98 5.65 -13.97
N ALA A 248 -9.21 5.16 -13.86
CA ALA A 248 -9.61 4.28 -12.77
C ALA A 248 -9.06 2.87 -12.98
N PRO A 249 -8.33 2.29 -12.01
CA PRO A 249 -8.01 0.88 -12.05
C PRO A 249 -9.27 0.01 -11.89
N SER A 250 -9.22 -1.24 -12.35
CA SER A 250 -10.30 -2.21 -12.09
C SER A 250 -10.37 -2.52 -10.59
N VAL A 251 -11.46 -2.07 -9.95
CA VAL A 251 -11.69 -2.29 -8.50
C VAL A 251 -11.69 -3.78 -8.17
N ASP A 252 -12.28 -4.62 -9.02
CA ASP A 252 -12.31 -6.06 -8.80
C ASP A 252 -10.93 -6.70 -8.89
N ALA A 253 -10.09 -6.25 -9.83
CA ALA A 253 -8.71 -6.72 -9.91
C ALA A 253 -7.91 -6.32 -8.67
N LEU A 254 -8.06 -5.08 -8.20
CA LEU A 254 -7.45 -4.60 -6.95
C LEU A 254 -7.92 -5.43 -5.75
N ARG A 255 -9.23 -5.61 -5.58
CA ARG A 255 -9.81 -6.41 -4.48
C ARG A 255 -9.29 -7.83 -4.48
N ARG A 256 -9.23 -8.47 -5.64
CA ARG A 256 -8.68 -9.81 -5.81
C ARG A 256 -7.23 -9.87 -5.33
N ARG A 257 -6.36 -8.97 -5.80
CA ARG A 257 -4.94 -8.95 -5.42
C ARG A 257 -4.72 -8.66 -3.93
N LEU A 258 -5.47 -7.71 -3.38
CA LEU A 258 -5.41 -7.34 -1.97
C LEU A 258 -6.01 -8.42 -1.05
N THR A 259 -6.92 -9.27 -1.56
CA THR A 259 -7.43 -10.44 -0.82
C THR A 259 -6.34 -11.50 -0.65
N LEU A 260 -5.55 -11.78 -1.70
CA LEU A 260 -4.39 -12.66 -1.58
C LEU A 260 -3.40 -12.12 -0.54
N GLU A 261 -3.21 -10.80 -0.53
CA GLU A 261 -2.35 -10.14 0.45
C GLU A 261 -2.87 -10.27 1.87
N LEU A 262 -4.17 -10.10 2.07
CA LEU A 262 -4.79 -10.31 3.36
C LEU A 262 -4.58 -11.76 3.84
N TRP A 263 -4.70 -12.76 2.96
CA TRP A 263 -4.40 -14.14 3.34
C TRP A 263 -2.94 -14.29 3.76
N ARG A 264 -2.00 -13.69 3.00
CA ARG A 264 -0.58 -13.72 3.35
C ARG A 264 -0.32 -13.11 4.72
N VAL A 265 -0.83 -11.91 4.99
CA VAL A 265 -0.64 -11.23 6.29
C VAL A 265 -1.30 -12.02 7.43
N ARG A 266 -2.45 -12.66 7.19
CA ARG A 266 -3.15 -13.49 8.18
C ARG A 266 -2.40 -14.76 8.59
N ARG A 267 -1.43 -15.21 7.79
CA ARG A 267 -0.53 -16.29 8.22
C ARG A 267 0.25 -15.92 9.48
N VAL A 268 0.62 -14.65 9.60
CA VAL A 268 1.45 -14.10 10.67
C VAL A 268 0.58 -13.49 11.77
N GLU A 269 -0.44 -12.72 11.38
CA GLU A 269 -1.38 -12.07 12.28
C GLU A 269 -2.82 -12.34 11.84
N ARG A 270 -3.38 -13.44 12.36
CA ARG A 270 -4.71 -13.89 11.98
C ARG A 270 -5.81 -12.90 12.30
N ARG A 271 -5.67 -11.99 13.25
CA ARG A 271 -6.69 -10.97 13.59
C ARG A 271 -6.63 -9.75 12.67
N THR A 272 -5.74 -9.75 11.67
CA THR A 272 -5.60 -8.65 10.71
C THR A 272 -6.96 -8.36 10.05
N THR A 273 -7.43 -7.14 10.28
CA THR A 273 -8.61 -6.57 9.61
C THR A 273 -8.25 -6.14 8.19
N TRP A 274 -9.26 -5.86 7.36
CA TRP A 274 -9.02 -5.30 6.03
C TRP A 274 -8.23 -3.99 6.09
N ASP A 275 -8.64 -3.06 6.96
CA ASP A 275 -7.95 -1.78 7.13
C ASP A 275 -6.50 -1.97 7.65
N ASP A 276 -6.23 -2.99 8.48
CA ASP A 276 -4.86 -3.30 8.93
C ASP A 276 -3.97 -3.73 7.78
N MET A 277 -4.49 -4.59 6.89
CA MET A 277 -3.76 -5.01 5.70
C MET A 277 -3.48 -3.80 4.80
N LEU A 278 -4.47 -2.95 4.53
CA LEU A 278 -4.27 -1.75 3.71
C LEU A 278 -3.20 -0.82 4.32
N ARG A 279 -3.19 -0.63 5.64
CA ARG A 279 -2.17 0.19 6.32
C ARG A 279 -0.77 -0.41 6.24
N ARG A 280 -0.64 -1.72 6.47
CA ARG A 280 0.63 -2.45 6.47
C ARG A 280 1.21 -2.57 5.06
N ARG A 281 0.35 -2.67 4.05
CA ARG A 281 0.70 -2.82 2.63
C ARG A 281 0.28 -1.60 1.83
N ALA A 282 0.52 -0.42 2.40
CA ALA A 282 0.18 0.84 1.75
C ALA A 282 0.90 0.99 0.41
N ASP A 283 2.20 0.68 0.41
CA ASP A 283 3.04 0.57 -0.77
C ASP A 283 2.36 -0.19 -1.92
N LEU A 284 1.78 -1.35 -1.61
CA LEU A 284 1.12 -2.20 -2.59
C LEU A 284 -0.15 -1.54 -3.15
N VAL A 285 -0.96 -0.89 -2.30
CA VAL A 285 -2.17 -0.18 -2.75
C VAL A 285 -1.82 0.91 -3.75
N TYR A 286 -0.84 1.75 -3.44
CA TYR A 286 -0.37 2.80 -4.35
C TYR A 286 0.23 2.20 -5.63
N ARG A 287 1.11 1.20 -5.52
CA ARG A 287 1.77 0.54 -6.66
C ARG A 287 0.76 -0.05 -7.63
N LEU A 288 -0.22 -0.80 -7.12
CA LEU A 288 -1.25 -1.43 -7.95
C LEU A 288 -2.10 -0.38 -8.68
N CYS A 289 -2.47 0.70 -7.99
CA CYS A 289 -3.24 1.79 -8.59
C CYS A 289 -2.44 2.50 -9.70
N ALA A 290 -1.18 2.86 -9.42
CA ALA A 290 -0.29 3.52 -10.36
C ALA A 290 0.01 2.62 -11.58
N SER A 291 0.32 1.35 -11.35
CA SER A 291 0.63 0.37 -12.41
C SER A 291 -0.57 0.07 -13.30
N ALA A 292 -1.77 0.00 -12.74
CA ALA A 292 -2.98 -0.16 -13.53
C ALA A 292 -3.28 1.08 -14.38
N ALA A 293 -3.09 2.30 -13.84
CA ALA A 293 -3.21 3.53 -14.60
C ALA A 293 -2.16 3.63 -15.72
N TRP A 294 -0.94 3.13 -15.48
CA TRP A 294 0.13 3.02 -16.47
C TRP A 294 -0.25 2.14 -17.66
N ARG A 295 -0.79 0.94 -17.41
CA ARG A 295 -1.25 0.02 -18.47
C ARG A 295 -2.33 0.65 -19.33
N GLN A 296 -3.31 1.29 -18.71
CA GLN A 296 -4.38 1.93 -19.46
C GLN A 296 -3.85 3.07 -20.36
N ARG A 297 -2.83 3.81 -19.91
CA ARG A 297 -2.15 4.83 -20.72
C ARG A 297 -1.44 4.23 -21.93
N THR A 298 -0.76 3.10 -21.74
CA THR A 298 0.07 2.46 -22.78
C THR A 298 -0.75 1.63 -23.78
N GLU A 299 -1.81 0.96 -23.32
CA GLU A 299 -2.73 0.15 -24.15
C GLU A 299 -3.74 1.00 -24.92
N ARG A 300 -4.02 2.23 -24.46
CA ARG A 300 -4.83 3.21 -25.18
C ARG A 300 -3.94 4.37 -25.62
N PRO A 301 -3.02 4.18 -26.58
CA PRO A 301 -2.34 5.32 -27.17
C PRO A 301 -3.42 6.25 -27.72
N CYS A 302 -3.40 7.50 -27.26
CA CYS A 302 -4.40 8.52 -27.53
C CYS A 302 -4.88 8.43 -28.98
N LEU A 303 -6.06 7.86 -29.20
CA LEU A 303 -6.78 7.96 -30.47
C LEU A 303 -7.12 9.45 -30.64
N GLY A 304 -6.24 10.20 -31.30
CA GLY A 304 -6.50 11.58 -31.69
C GLY A 304 -5.84 12.65 -30.83
N SER A 305 -4.54 12.58 -30.59
CA SER A 305 -3.79 13.84 -30.62
C SER A 305 -3.75 14.28 -32.08
N PRO A 306 -4.43 15.37 -32.48
CA PRO A 306 -4.25 15.90 -33.83
C PRO A 306 -2.76 16.22 -33.96
N THR A 307 -2.10 15.56 -34.90
CA THR A 307 -0.75 15.95 -35.32
C THR A 307 -0.80 17.46 -35.55
N PRO A 308 -0.01 18.28 -34.86
CA PRO A 308 0.05 19.70 -35.19
C PRO A 308 0.46 19.75 -36.66
N SER A 309 -0.47 20.18 -37.51
CA SER A 309 -0.18 20.41 -38.92
C SER A 309 0.93 21.45 -38.95
N LEU A 310 2.13 21.02 -39.32
CA LEU A 310 3.22 21.89 -39.72
C LEU A 310 2.79 22.59 -41.01
N SER A 311 1.88 23.57 -40.91
CA SER A 311 1.72 24.58 -41.93
C SER A 311 2.89 25.55 -41.76
N SER A 312 3.97 25.28 -42.50
CA SER A 312 5.05 26.22 -42.81
C SER A 312 4.53 27.36 -43.73
N PRO A 313 5.28 28.44 -43.92
CA PRO A 313 4.81 29.82 -43.84
C PRO A 313 4.36 30.40 -45.19
N CYS A 314 3.73 31.58 -45.14
CA CYS A 314 3.79 32.58 -46.20
C CYS A 314 4.44 33.83 -45.61
#